data_AF-A0A1J4KJN6-F1
#
_entry.id   AF-A0A1J4KJN6-F1
#
_cell.length_a   1.000
_cell.length_b   1.000
_cell.length_c   1.000
_cell.angle_alpha   90.00
_cell.angle_beta   90.00
_cell.angle_gamma   90.00
#
_symmetry.space_group_name_H-M   'P 1'
#
loop_
_entity.id
_entity.type
_entity.pdbx_description
1 polymer ?
#
loop_
_entity_poly.entity_id
_entity_poly.type
_entity_poly.pdbx_seq_one_letter_code
_entity_poly.pdbx_strand_id
1 'polypeptide(L)'
;MMDRYLALFFLLVYMKNIVKITLILFISFFSLLISALISELRCPLSGKIMHVPMIAPDGYTYDKESLLNYRKMYGDISSTTGNAMNYDEIHANNRVKILVDKFKNAHPEYMTDAEKREMEKGFQLFVRTVQGKMIAINGVNNKITILELKKKVMDKDGTPENQQRLIFGGKQLEDHYDTNALWP
;
A
#
# COMPACT_ATOMS: atom_id res chain seq x y z
N MET A 1 -50.96 -28.15 -15.61
CA MET A 1 -49.58 -28.42 -15.13
C MET A 1 -48.60 -27.31 -15.53
N MET A 2 -48.65 -26.78 -16.76
CA MET A 2 -47.75 -25.72 -17.24
C MET A 2 -47.76 -24.41 -16.42
N ASP A 3 -48.91 -23.93 -15.96
CA ASP A 3 -49.01 -22.63 -15.25
C ASP A 3 -48.21 -22.57 -13.93
N ARG A 4 -48.11 -23.69 -13.21
CA ARG A 4 -47.33 -23.75 -11.97
C ARG A 4 -45.83 -23.69 -12.23
N TYR A 5 -45.36 -24.25 -13.35
CA TYR A 5 -43.96 -24.15 -13.76
C TYR A 5 -43.61 -22.75 -14.27
N LEU A 6 -44.56 -22.08 -14.95
CA LEU A 6 -44.38 -20.70 -15.42
C LEU A 6 -44.28 -19.72 -14.25
N ALA A 7 -45.15 -19.86 -13.23
CA ALA A 7 -45.09 -19.05 -12.02
C ALA A 7 -43.79 -19.27 -11.23
N LEU A 8 -43.32 -20.52 -11.12
CA LEU A 8 -42.05 -20.84 -10.48
C LEU A 8 -40.85 -20.24 -11.25
N PHE A 9 -40.90 -20.27 -12.58
CA PHE A 9 -39.88 -19.67 -13.45
C PHE A 9 -39.81 -18.15 -13.25
N PHE A 10 -40.94 -17.43 -13.26
CA PHE A 10 -40.96 -15.99 -13.01
C PHE A 10 -40.50 -15.63 -11.59
N LEU A 11 -40.87 -16.42 -10.58
CA LEU A 11 -40.39 -16.23 -9.21
C LEU A 11 -38.87 -16.41 -9.12
N LEU A 12 -38.31 -17.44 -9.76
CA LEU A 12 -36.86 -17.67 -9.79
C LEU A 12 -36.11 -16.55 -10.51
N VAL A 13 -36.65 -16.06 -11.63
CA VAL A 13 -36.08 -14.90 -12.35
C VAL A 13 -36.12 -13.64 -11.49
N TYR A 14 -37.24 -13.40 -10.81
CA TYR A 14 -37.41 -12.26 -9.91
C TYR A 14 -36.45 -12.31 -8.71
N MET A 15 -36.33 -13.47 -8.06
CA MET A 15 -35.38 -13.68 -6.95
C MET A 15 -33.93 -13.51 -7.40
N LYS A 16 -33.56 -14.01 -8.59
CA LYS A 16 -32.22 -13.77 -9.19
C LYS A 16 -31.97 -12.29 -9.45
N ASN A 17 -32.97 -11.54 -9.92
CA ASN A 17 -32.86 -10.10 -10.12
C ASN A 17 -32.71 -9.35 -8.79
N ILE A 18 -33.44 -9.72 -7.74
CA ILE A 18 -33.27 -9.12 -6.41
C ILE A 18 -31.86 -9.35 -5.89
N VAL A 19 -31.34 -10.59 -5.93
CA VAL A 19 -29.98 -10.90 -5.48
C VAL A 19 -28.94 -10.13 -6.28
N LYS A 20 -29.13 -9.99 -7.59
CA LYS A 20 -28.25 -9.19 -8.45
C LYS A 20 -28.28 -7.72 -8.08
N ILE A 21 -29.47 -7.14 -7.83
CA ILE A 21 -29.63 -5.73 -7.45
C ILE A 21 -29.02 -5.47 -6.07
N THR A 22 -29.26 -6.32 -5.08
CA THR A 22 -28.68 -6.17 -3.74
C THR A 22 -27.16 -6.28 -3.78
N LEU A 23 -26.61 -7.20 -4.57
CA LEU A 23 -25.16 -7.31 -4.78
C LEU A 23 -24.58 -6.06 -5.46
N ILE A 24 -25.25 -5.51 -6.49
CA ILE A 24 -24.81 -4.28 -7.16
C ILE A 24 -24.82 -3.09 -6.19
N LEU A 25 -25.88 -2.93 -5.41
CA LEU A 25 -25.99 -1.85 -4.43
C LEU A 25 -24.93 -1.98 -3.33
N PHE A 26 -24.66 -3.20 -2.87
CA PHE A 26 -23.60 -3.48 -1.90
C PHE A 26 -22.20 -3.16 -2.46
N ILE A 27 -21.89 -3.60 -3.70
CA ILE A 27 -20.62 -3.28 -4.37
C ILE A 27 -20.48 -1.77 -4.58
N SER A 28 -21.56 -1.09 -4.98
CA SER A 28 -21.54 0.35 -5.23
C SER A 28 -21.28 1.12 -3.94
N PHE A 29 -21.97 0.76 -2.85
CA PHE A 29 -21.76 1.34 -1.54
C PHE A 29 -20.34 1.09 -1.01
N PHE A 30 -19.84 -0.15 -1.15
CA PHE A 30 -18.48 -0.49 -0.74
C PHE A 30 -17.41 0.23 -1.57
N SER A 31 -17.64 0.41 -2.88
CA SER A 31 -16.77 1.19 -3.77
C SER A 31 -16.72 2.68 -3.38
N LEU A 32 -17.86 3.28 -3.05
CA LEU A 32 -17.94 4.66 -2.54
C LEU A 32 -17.19 4.81 -1.20
N LEU A 33 -17.35 3.85 -0.29
CA LEU A 33 -16.66 3.83 1.00
C LEU A 33 -15.14 3.76 0.81
N ILE A 34 -14.65 2.85 -0.04
CA ILE A 34 -13.23 2.74 -0.37
C ILE A 34 -12.73 4.02 -1.03
N SER A 35 -13.47 4.58 -1.97
CA SER A 35 -13.10 5.82 -2.66
C SER A 35 -12.88 6.99 -1.69
N ALA A 36 -13.76 7.14 -0.69
CA ALA A 36 -13.60 8.14 0.36
C ALA A 36 -12.36 7.88 1.22
N LEU A 37 -12.12 6.62 1.61
CA LEU A 37 -10.98 6.22 2.44
C LEU A 37 -9.62 6.45 1.76
N ILE A 38 -9.55 6.32 0.44
CA ILE A 38 -8.28 6.45 -0.32
C ILE A 38 -8.07 7.83 -0.92
N SER A 39 -9.01 8.76 -0.71
CA SER A 39 -8.93 10.12 -1.26
C SER A 39 -7.64 10.83 -0.85
N GLU A 40 -7.21 10.66 0.40
CA GLU A 40 -5.95 11.23 0.93
C GLU A 40 -4.68 10.58 0.34
N LEU A 41 -4.81 9.38 -0.24
CA LEU A 41 -3.69 8.66 -0.88
C LEU A 41 -3.55 9.00 -2.37
N ARG A 42 -4.52 9.71 -2.94
CA ARG A 42 -4.53 10.12 -4.34
C ARG A 42 -3.81 11.44 -4.52
N CYS A 43 -3.04 11.54 -5.60
CA CYS A 43 -2.44 12.79 -6.01
C CYS A 43 -3.53 13.75 -6.53
N PRO A 44 -3.58 15.02 -6.07
CA PRO A 44 -4.54 16.01 -6.56
C PRO A 44 -4.45 16.28 -8.08
N LEU A 45 -3.26 16.13 -8.66
CA LEU A 45 -3.01 16.40 -10.08
C LEU A 45 -3.46 15.25 -10.99
N SER A 46 -3.14 14.01 -10.63
CA SER A 46 -3.38 12.85 -11.50
C SER A 46 -4.60 12.02 -11.11
N GLY A 47 -5.13 12.23 -9.90
CA GLY A 47 -6.20 11.40 -9.32
C GLY A 47 -5.77 9.95 -9.01
N LYS A 48 -4.51 9.56 -9.28
CA LYS A 48 -3.98 8.22 -9.03
C LYS A 48 -3.41 8.10 -7.63
N ILE A 49 -3.38 6.88 -7.09
CA ILE A 49 -2.65 6.61 -5.84
C ILE A 49 -1.19 6.99 -6.03
N MET A 50 -0.66 7.81 -5.10
CA MET A 50 0.72 8.31 -5.18
C MET A 50 1.72 7.15 -5.16
N HIS A 51 2.81 7.27 -5.93
CA HIS A 51 3.94 6.35 -5.88
C HIS A 51 5.07 6.93 -5.02
N VAL A 52 5.42 8.20 -5.28
CA VAL A 52 6.40 8.96 -4.49
C VAL A 52 5.71 10.22 -3.95
N PRO A 53 5.08 10.14 -2.77
CA PRO A 53 4.38 11.29 -2.19
C PRO A 53 5.38 12.36 -1.72
N MET A 54 5.17 13.59 -2.17
CA MET A 54 5.95 14.77 -1.82
C MET A 54 5.03 15.82 -1.21
N ILE A 55 5.38 16.34 -0.04
CA ILE A 55 4.65 17.42 0.61
C ILE A 55 5.19 18.77 0.14
N ALA A 56 4.30 19.65 -0.26
CA ALA A 56 4.59 21.00 -0.73
C ALA A 56 4.23 22.05 0.34
N PRO A 57 4.81 23.27 0.26
CA PRO A 57 4.56 24.33 1.24
C PRO A 57 3.11 24.84 1.24
N ASP A 58 2.33 24.52 0.21
CA ASP A 58 0.88 24.80 0.18
C ASP A 58 0.05 23.82 1.04
N GLY A 59 0.70 22.85 1.69
CA GLY A 59 0.09 21.88 2.60
C GLY A 59 -0.43 20.62 1.92
N TYR A 60 -0.36 20.53 0.58
CA TYR A 60 -0.82 19.36 -0.16
C TYR A 60 0.31 18.37 -0.42
N THR A 61 -0.08 17.09 -0.56
CA THR A 61 0.84 16.02 -0.96
C THR A 61 0.54 15.61 -2.39
N TYR A 62 1.58 15.52 -3.21
CA TYR A 62 1.50 15.18 -4.62
C TYR A 62 2.37 13.99 -4.95
N ASP A 63 2.08 13.30 -6.05
CA ASP A 63 3.04 12.38 -6.63
C ASP A 63 4.17 13.16 -7.32
N LYS A 64 5.42 12.77 -7.07
CA LYS A 64 6.63 13.41 -7.61
C LYS A 64 6.58 13.62 -9.12
N GLU A 65 6.20 12.60 -9.89
CA GLU A 65 6.21 12.70 -11.35
C GLU A 65 5.13 13.68 -11.82
N SER A 66 3.93 13.57 -11.23
CA SER A 66 2.80 14.45 -11.53
C SER A 66 3.16 15.91 -11.24
N LEU A 67 3.79 16.17 -10.09
CA LEU A 67 4.17 17.51 -9.64
C LEU A 67 5.26 18.13 -10.52
N LEU A 68 6.27 17.35 -10.90
CA LEU A 68 7.33 17.81 -11.82
C LEU A 68 6.80 18.10 -13.22
N ASN A 69 5.87 17.29 -13.72
CA ASN A 69 5.25 17.52 -15.02
C ASN A 69 4.37 18.79 -15.00
N TYR A 70 3.63 19.00 -13.91
CA TYR A 70 2.84 20.23 -13.72
C TYR A 70 3.72 21.48 -13.72
N ARG A 71 4.82 21.48 -12.93
CA ARG A 71 5.79 22.58 -12.89
C ARG A 71 6.31 22.94 -14.28
N LYS A 72 6.64 21.93 -15.10
CA LYS A 72 7.13 22.15 -16.47
C LYS A 72 6.10 22.83 -17.38
N MET A 73 4.81 22.56 -17.18
CA MET A 73 3.74 23.10 -18.01
C MET A 73 3.29 24.50 -17.57
N TYR A 74 3.25 24.73 -16.26
CA TYR A 74 2.60 25.92 -15.68
C TYR A 74 3.53 26.82 -14.86
N GLY A 75 4.79 26.41 -14.68
CA GLY A 75 5.77 27.13 -13.86
C GLY A 75 5.61 26.85 -12.37
N ASP A 76 6.16 27.77 -11.56
CA ASP A 76 6.30 27.61 -10.12
C ASP A 76 5.03 28.09 -9.38
N ILE A 77 3.90 27.44 -9.67
CA ILE A 77 2.59 27.72 -9.09
C ILE A 77 1.95 26.48 -8.47
N SER A 78 1.13 26.67 -7.44
CA SER A 78 0.32 25.61 -6.84
C SER A 78 -0.88 25.29 -7.72
N SER A 79 -1.06 24.01 -8.05
CA SER A 79 -2.25 23.55 -8.77
C SER A 79 -3.53 23.64 -7.94
N THR A 80 -3.41 23.74 -6.62
CA THR A 80 -4.55 23.69 -5.70
C THR A 80 -4.96 25.07 -5.22
N THR A 81 -3.97 25.95 -4.97
CA THR A 81 -4.23 27.31 -4.46
C THR A 81 -4.11 28.40 -5.53
N GLY A 82 -3.44 28.12 -6.66
CA GLY A 82 -3.14 29.11 -7.70
C GLY A 82 -2.04 30.11 -7.33
N ASN A 83 -1.48 30.04 -6.12
CA ASN A 83 -0.43 30.93 -5.65
C ASN A 83 0.97 30.47 -6.12
N ALA A 84 1.94 31.38 -6.11
CA ALA A 84 3.34 31.04 -6.33
C ALA A 84 3.81 29.99 -5.30
N MET A 85 4.56 28.99 -5.75
CA MET A 85 5.04 27.88 -4.94
C MET A 85 6.56 27.79 -4.98
N ASN A 86 7.19 27.75 -3.81
CA ASN A 86 8.62 27.46 -3.71
C ASN A 86 8.86 25.95 -3.80
N TYR A 87 9.33 25.48 -4.95
CA TYR A 87 9.60 24.06 -5.18
C TYR A 87 10.81 23.52 -4.39
N ASP A 88 11.68 24.38 -3.88
CA ASP A 88 12.86 23.96 -3.11
C ASP A 88 12.50 23.51 -1.70
N GLU A 89 11.31 23.87 -1.19
CA GLU A 89 10.79 23.44 0.10
C GLU A 89 10.08 22.08 0.03
N ILE A 90 9.89 21.54 -1.17
CA ILE A 90 9.21 20.26 -1.39
C ILE A 90 10.12 19.10 -0.94
N HIS A 91 9.59 18.23 -0.10
CA HIS A 91 10.32 17.07 0.42
C HIS A 91 9.42 15.83 0.50
N ALA A 92 10.03 14.67 0.73
CA ALA A 92 9.30 13.42 0.80
C ALA A 92 8.31 13.40 1.97
N ASN A 93 7.06 12.99 1.72
CA ASN A 93 6.08 12.77 2.76
C ASN A 93 6.10 11.30 3.20
N ASN A 94 7.05 10.95 4.06
CA ASN A 94 7.23 9.56 4.52
C ASN A 94 6.00 9.01 5.25
N ARG A 95 5.20 9.88 5.90
CA ARG A 95 3.96 9.45 6.56
C ARG A 95 2.94 8.94 5.55
N VAL A 96 2.73 9.69 4.48
CA VAL A 96 1.82 9.28 3.39
C VAL A 96 2.39 8.07 2.63
N LYS A 97 3.72 7.98 2.49
CA LYS A 97 4.38 6.82 1.86
C LYS A 97 4.06 5.52 2.59
N ILE A 98 4.17 5.49 3.92
CA ILE A 98 3.78 4.33 4.75
C ILE A 98 2.32 3.94 4.50
N LEU A 99 1.41 4.93 4.43
CA LEU A 99 -0.02 4.68 4.24
C LEU A 99 -0.34 4.14 2.85
N VAL A 100 0.29 4.71 1.82
CA VAL A 100 0.22 4.24 0.43
C VAL A 100 0.68 2.79 0.34
N ASP A 101 1.82 2.46 0.96
CA ASP A 101 2.41 1.14 0.86
C ASP A 101 1.59 0.10 1.61
N LYS A 102 1.11 0.43 2.82
CA LYS A 102 0.14 -0.41 3.55
C LYS A 102 -1.13 -0.63 2.75
N PHE A 103 -1.68 0.43 2.15
CA PHE A 103 -2.89 0.34 1.33
C PHE A 103 -2.67 -0.57 0.13
N LYS A 104 -1.60 -0.35 -0.64
CA LYS A 104 -1.28 -1.18 -1.81
C LYS A 104 -1.04 -2.63 -1.39
N ASN A 105 -0.32 -2.88 -0.30
CA ASN A 105 -0.07 -4.24 0.18
C ASN A 105 -1.38 -4.98 0.53
N ALA A 106 -2.35 -4.27 1.12
CA ALA A 106 -3.69 -4.80 1.38
C ALA A 106 -4.56 -4.91 0.11
N HIS A 107 -4.27 -4.08 -0.91
CA HIS A 107 -5.01 -3.98 -2.16
C HIS A 107 -4.09 -4.06 -3.40
N PRO A 108 -3.51 -5.24 -3.70
CA PRO A 108 -2.55 -5.40 -4.80
C PRO A 108 -3.13 -5.10 -6.19
N GLU A 109 -4.45 -5.00 -6.33
CA GLU A 109 -5.13 -4.53 -7.54
C GLU A 109 -4.80 -3.08 -7.92
N TYR A 110 -4.31 -2.27 -6.97
CA TYR A 110 -3.82 -0.90 -7.21
C TYR A 110 -2.31 -0.81 -7.47
N MET A 111 -1.60 -1.94 -7.52
CA MET A 111 -0.19 -1.99 -7.90
C MET A 111 -0.02 -2.24 -9.39
N THR A 112 0.95 -1.55 -9.98
CA THR A 112 1.47 -1.85 -11.32
C THR A 112 2.26 -3.15 -11.33
N ASP A 113 2.40 -3.78 -12.50
CA ASP A 113 3.23 -4.99 -12.65
C ASP A 113 4.72 -4.74 -12.35
N ALA A 114 5.18 -3.50 -12.51
CA ALA A 114 6.52 -3.11 -12.10
C ALA A 114 6.64 -3.11 -10.57
N GLU A 115 5.70 -2.48 -9.86
CA GLU A 115 5.69 -2.45 -8.39
C GLU A 115 5.58 -3.86 -7.79
N LYS A 116 4.71 -4.71 -8.35
CA LYS A 116 4.60 -6.12 -7.92
C LYS A 116 5.92 -6.86 -8.07
N ARG A 117 6.62 -6.67 -9.21
CA ARG A 117 7.93 -7.28 -9.45
C ARG A 117 9.01 -6.74 -8.52
N GLU A 118 9.01 -5.45 -8.21
CA GLU A 118 9.94 -4.87 -7.24
C GLU A 118 9.71 -5.41 -5.83
N MET A 119 8.46 -5.59 -5.42
CA MET A 119 8.15 -6.27 -4.16
C MET A 119 8.63 -7.71 -4.14
N GLU A 120 8.54 -8.44 -5.26
CA GLU A 120 9.02 -9.82 -5.35
C GLU A 120 10.55 -9.93 -5.24
N LYS A 121 11.29 -8.99 -5.85
CA LYS A 121 12.76 -8.92 -5.72
C LYS A 121 13.20 -8.77 -4.25
N GLY A 122 12.38 -8.09 -3.45
CA GLY A 122 12.65 -7.82 -2.06
C GLY A 122 13.68 -6.71 -1.85
N PHE A 123 13.83 -6.28 -0.61
CA PHE A 123 14.73 -5.24 -0.15
C PHE A 123 15.83 -5.81 0.74
N GLN A 124 16.80 -4.96 1.07
CA GLN A 124 17.87 -5.25 2.01
C GLN A 124 17.51 -4.68 3.39
N LEU A 125 17.54 -5.53 4.41
CA LEU A 125 17.44 -5.13 5.81
C LEU A 125 18.83 -5.06 6.44
N PHE A 126 19.02 -4.08 7.31
CA PHE A 126 20.19 -4.00 8.18
C PHE A 126 19.78 -4.37 9.60
N VAL A 127 20.33 -5.45 10.11
CA VAL A 127 20.09 -5.91 11.49
C VAL A 127 21.31 -5.56 12.33
N ARG A 128 21.08 -4.89 13.46
CA ARG A 128 22.11 -4.66 14.46
C ARG A 128 22.03 -5.76 15.52
N THR A 129 23.12 -6.50 15.71
CA THR A 129 23.19 -7.50 16.78
C THR A 129 23.42 -6.85 18.14
N VAL A 130 23.22 -7.59 19.22
CA VAL A 130 23.51 -7.14 20.59
C VAL A 130 24.99 -6.81 20.81
N GLN A 131 25.91 -7.38 20.03
CA GLN A 131 27.34 -7.02 20.06
C GLN A 131 27.66 -5.76 19.23
N GLY A 132 26.65 -5.10 18.65
CA GLY A 132 26.82 -3.91 17.82
C GLY A 132 27.24 -4.18 16.37
N LYS A 133 27.33 -5.44 15.94
CA LYS A 133 27.63 -5.81 14.56
C LYS A 133 26.42 -5.49 13.67
N MET A 134 26.68 -4.87 12.51
CA MET A 134 25.67 -4.64 11.48
C MET A 134 25.75 -5.77 10.45
N ILE A 135 24.65 -6.49 10.24
CA ILE A 135 24.53 -7.53 9.20
C ILE A 135 23.50 -7.10 8.15
N ALA A 136 23.80 -7.38 6.88
CA ALA A 136 22.90 -7.10 5.77
C ALA A 136 22.15 -8.39 5.37
N ILE A 137 20.83 -8.32 5.39
CA ILE A 137 19.92 -9.42 5.01
C ILE A 137 19.25 -9.05 3.68
N ASN A 138 19.53 -9.81 2.63
CA ASN A 138 19.02 -9.55 1.28
C ASN A 138 17.76 -10.36 0.96
N GLY A 139 16.98 -9.85 0.00
CA GLY A 139 15.80 -10.54 -0.52
C GLY A 139 14.75 -10.74 0.57
N VAL A 140 14.53 -9.72 1.39
CA VAL A 140 13.41 -9.65 2.33
C VAL A 140 12.25 -9.04 1.58
N ASN A 141 11.09 -9.68 1.55
CA ASN A 141 9.91 -9.14 0.91
C ASN A 141 8.69 -9.35 1.78
N ASN A 142 7.59 -8.73 1.39
CA ASN A 142 6.33 -8.73 2.13
C ASN A 142 5.65 -10.12 2.24
N LYS A 143 6.22 -11.16 1.60
CA LYS A 143 5.73 -12.55 1.66
C LYS A 143 6.50 -13.40 2.67
N ILE A 144 7.64 -12.95 3.20
CA ILE A 144 8.38 -13.74 4.20
C ILE A 144 7.85 -13.49 5.61
N THR A 145 7.84 -14.56 6.41
CA THR A 145 7.53 -14.54 7.84
C THR A 145 8.71 -14.05 8.68
N ILE A 146 8.45 -13.65 9.92
CA ILE A 146 9.51 -13.36 10.90
C ILE A 146 10.38 -14.59 11.16
N LEU A 147 9.81 -15.79 11.16
CA LEU A 147 10.59 -17.03 11.28
C LEU A 147 11.58 -17.21 10.11
N GLU A 148 11.16 -16.96 8.88
CA GLU A 148 12.06 -17.00 7.71
C GLU A 148 13.11 -15.89 7.75
N LEU A 149 12.77 -14.71 8.26
CA LEU A 149 13.75 -13.65 8.51
C LEU A 149 14.79 -14.10 9.55
N LYS A 150 14.37 -14.75 10.64
CA LYS A 150 15.29 -15.31 11.65
C LYS A 150 16.23 -16.37 11.06
N LYS A 151 15.73 -17.23 10.17
CA LYS A 151 16.58 -18.18 9.42
C LYS A 151 17.65 -17.46 8.62
N LYS A 152 17.29 -16.43 7.85
CA LYS A 152 18.25 -15.61 7.10
C LYS A 152 19.28 -14.92 8.00
N VAL A 153 18.89 -14.50 9.21
CA VAL A 153 19.81 -13.95 10.21
C VAL A 153 20.74 -15.03 10.75
N MET A 154 20.23 -16.22 11.06
CA MET A 154 21.04 -17.37 11.50
C MET A 154 22.10 -17.72 10.45
N ASP A 155 21.75 -17.76 9.17
CA ASP A 155 22.69 -18.05 8.07
C ASP A 155 23.86 -17.04 8.01
N LYS A 156 23.66 -15.81 8.51
CA LYS A 156 24.64 -14.72 8.45
C LYS A 156 25.43 -14.52 9.74
N ASP A 157 24.82 -14.80 10.89
CA ASP A 157 25.40 -14.50 12.20
C ASP A 157 25.63 -15.73 13.08
N GLY A 158 25.00 -16.87 12.75
CA GLY A 158 25.14 -18.14 13.46
C GLY A 158 24.25 -18.29 14.69
N THR A 159 23.50 -17.25 15.09
CA THR A 159 22.58 -17.32 16.23
C THR A 159 21.34 -18.14 15.87
N PRO A 160 21.02 -19.26 16.57
CA PRO A 160 19.83 -20.08 16.33
C PRO A 160 18.51 -19.29 16.44
N GLU A 161 17.49 -19.64 15.66
CA GLU A 161 16.26 -18.84 15.52
C GLU A 161 15.50 -18.67 16.84
N ASN A 162 15.50 -19.69 17.70
CA ASN A 162 14.87 -19.66 19.02
C ASN A 162 15.59 -18.77 20.04
N GLN A 163 16.85 -18.43 19.78
CA GLN A 163 17.65 -17.50 20.58
C GLN A 163 17.58 -16.07 20.05
N GLN A 164 17.01 -15.85 18.87
CA GLN A 164 16.86 -14.53 18.27
C GLN A 164 15.62 -13.80 18.80
N ARG A 165 15.83 -12.56 19.25
CA ARG A 165 14.76 -11.59 19.54
C ARG A 165 14.89 -10.39 18.62
N LEU A 166 14.09 -10.36 17.56
CA LEU A 166 14.04 -9.23 16.62
C LEU A 166 13.13 -8.13 17.19
N ILE A 167 13.63 -6.89 17.21
CA ILE A 167 12.91 -5.72 17.74
C ILE A 167 12.91 -4.63 16.67
N PHE A 168 11.73 -4.08 16.36
CA PHE A 168 11.55 -2.99 15.42
C PHE A 168 10.61 -1.93 16.01
N GLY A 169 11.01 -0.66 15.95
CA GLY A 169 10.19 0.45 16.49
C GLY A 169 9.82 0.29 17.98
N GLY A 170 10.69 -0.35 18.77
CA GLY A 170 10.43 -0.65 20.19
C GLY A 170 9.49 -1.84 20.44
N LYS A 171 9.03 -2.55 19.40
CA LYS A 171 8.18 -3.73 19.50
C LYS A 171 8.94 -4.99 19.11
N GLN A 172 8.76 -6.05 19.90
CA GLN A 172 9.24 -7.37 19.54
C GLN A 172 8.40 -7.95 18.39
N LEU A 173 9.06 -8.57 17.42
CA LEU A 173 8.41 -9.25 16.31
C LEU A 173 8.13 -10.71 16.68
N GLU A 174 6.95 -11.22 16.30
CA GLU A 174 6.56 -12.62 16.55
C GLU A 174 6.65 -13.47 15.28
N ASP A 175 6.99 -14.74 15.46
CA ASP A 175 7.41 -15.65 14.39
C ASP A 175 6.36 -15.88 13.28
N HIS A 176 5.08 -15.78 13.63
CA HIS A 176 3.96 -16.05 12.72
C HIS A 176 3.48 -14.82 11.94
N TYR A 177 3.99 -13.62 12.25
CA TYR A 177 3.67 -12.44 11.46
C TYR A 177 4.50 -12.43 10.18
N ASP A 178 3.92 -11.87 9.13
CA ASP A 178 4.66 -11.50 7.94
C ASP A 178 5.50 -10.24 8.20
N THR A 179 6.49 -10.01 7.35
CA THR A 179 7.35 -8.82 7.43
C THR A 179 6.67 -7.56 6.89
N ASN A 180 5.34 -7.56 6.64
CA ASN A 180 4.60 -6.36 6.21
C ASN A 180 4.78 -5.19 7.19
N ALA A 181 4.93 -5.49 8.48
CA ALA A 181 5.18 -4.47 9.51
C ALA A 181 6.57 -3.83 9.45
N LEU A 182 7.51 -4.44 8.73
CA LEU A 182 8.86 -3.93 8.50
C LEU A 182 8.98 -3.12 7.22
N TRP A 183 7.93 -3.12 6.39
CA TRP A 183 7.84 -2.29 5.22
C TRP A 183 7.59 -0.83 5.65
N PRO A 184 8.38 0.14 5.11
CA PRO A 184 8.20 1.56 5.40
C PRO A 184 6.98 2.17 4.70
#